data_AF-X1BNK1-F1
#
_entry.id   AF-X1BNK1-F1
#
_cell.length_a   1.000
_cell.length_b   1.000
_cell.length_c   1.000
_cell.angle_alpha   90.00
_cell.angle_beta   90.00
_cell.angle_gamma   90.00
#
_symmetry.space_group_name_H-M   'P 1'
#
loop_
_entity.id
_entity.type
_entity.pdbx_description
1 polymer ?
#
loop_
_entity_poly.entity_id
_entity_poly.type
_entity_poly.pdbx_seq_one_letter_code
_entity_poly.pdbx_strand_id
1 'polypeptide(L)'
;MKIFKRFLSKIKEKEEEQNAMFLYVKCNRCGEKIKVRIVKSTDLLYNYNQPQGDVGYTLRKEILGNKCPNLIYAYAEFDKNKKMLRLDVNGGISITPEEYEKE
;
A
#
# COMPACT_ATOMS: atom_id res chain seq x y z
N MET A 1 11.53 13.96 -34.25
CA MET A 1 11.57 13.02 -33.08
C MET A 1 10.48 13.32 -32.03
N LYS A 2 9.17 13.32 -32.38
CA LYS A 2 8.07 13.52 -31.39
C LYS A 2 7.33 12.22 -31.01
N ILE A 3 7.51 11.15 -31.79
CA ILE A 3 6.79 9.88 -31.64
C ILE A 3 7.36 9.03 -30.49
N PHE A 4 8.69 9.00 -30.32
CA PHE A 4 9.34 8.25 -29.23
C PHE A 4 9.02 8.79 -27.83
N LYS A 5 8.92 10.11 -27.65
CA LYS A 5 8.62 10.71 -26.33
C LYS A 5 7.24 10.31 -25.79
N ARG A 6 6.23 10.19 -26.66
CA ARG A 6 4.86 9.83 -26.26
C ARG A 6 4.69 8.34 -25.96
N PHE A 7 5.55 7.50 -26.53
CA PHE A 7 5.57 6.06 -26.25
C PHE A 7 6.26 5.77 -24.90
N LEU A 8 7.39 6.43 -24.63
CA LEU A 8 8.12 6.31 -23.36
C LEU A 8 7.31 6.80 -22.15
N SER A 9 6.56 7.91 -22.29
CA SER A 9 5.70 8.40 -21.20
C SER A 9 4.61 7.40 -20.82
N LYS A 10 4.00 6.75 -21.82
CA LYS A 10 2.94 5.76 -21.61
C LYS A 10 3.44 4.45 -20.98
N ILE A 11 4.70 4.08 -21.24
CA ILE A 11 5.36 2.95 -20.58
C ILE A 11 5.64 3.28 -19.12
N LYS A 12 6.18 4.48 -18.84
CA LYS A 12 6.51 4.92 -17.49
C LYS A 12 5.27 5.00 -16.58
N GLU A 13 4.17 5.56 -17.06
CA GLU A 13 2.90 5.63 -16.31
C GLU A 13 2.37 4.24 -15.96
N LYS A 14 2.41 3.30 -16.92
CA LYS A 14 1.98 1.91 -16.71
C LYS A 14 2.86 1.16 -15.71
N GLU A 15 4.16 1.42 -15.71
CA GLU A 15 5.12 0.83 -14.77
C GLU A 15 4.96 1.41 -13.36
N GLU A 16 4.75 2.72 -13.23
CA GLU A 16 4.45 3.37 -11.94
C GLU A 16 3.12 2.88 -11.35
N GLU A 17 2.11 2.64 -12.18
CA GLU A 17 0.82 2.07 -11.77
C GLU A 17 0.95 0.60 -11.34
N GLN A 18 1.84 -0.18 -11.99
CA GLN A 18 2.13 -1.56 -11.61
C GLN A 18 2.95 -1.68 -10.33
N ASN A 19 3.89 -0.75 -10.10
CA ASN A 19 4.79 -0.77 -8.95
C ASN A 19 4.22 -0.11 -7.69
N ALA A 20 3.08 0.59 -7.78
CA ALA A 20 2.41 1.17 -6.63
C ALA A 20 1.10 0.44 -6.29
N MET A 21 0.69 0.55 -5.03
CA MET A 21 -0.66 0.23 -4.57
C MET A 21 -1.08 1.25 -3.52
N PHE A 22 -2.39 1.33 -3.25
CA PHE A 22 -2.92 2.23 -2.23
C PHE A 22 -3.57 1.44 -1.10
N LEU A 23 -3.26 1.85 0.12
CA LEU A 23 -3.97 1.44 1.32
C LEU A 23 -4.82 2.61 1.80
N TYR A 24 -6.08 2.36 2.09
CA TYR A 24 -7.01 3.35 2.61
C TYR A 24 -7.37 2.95 4.04
N VAL A 25 -7.22 3.89 4.97
CA VAL A 25 -7.54 3.65 6.38
C VAL A 25 -8.41 4.78 6.94
N LYS A 26 -9.27 4.44 7.90
CA LYS A 26 -9.97 5.41 8.73
C LYS A 26 -9.40 5.37 10.15
N CYS A 27 -9.02 6.52 10.68
CA CYS A 27 -8.52 6.66 12.04
C CYS A 27 -9.63 6.36 13.06
N ASN A 28 -9.37 5.50 14.04
CA ASN A 28 -10.36 5.15 15.07
C ASN A 28 -10.59 6.30 16.07
N ARG A 29 -9.65 7.24 16.19
CA ARG A 29 -9.75 8.36 17.14
C ARG A 29 -10.53 9.55 16.59
N CYS A 30 -10.15 10.06 15.42
CA CYS A 30 -10.73 11.28 14.85
C CYS A 30 -11.60 11.04 13.60
N GLY A 31 -11.66 9.81 13.09
CA GLY A 31 -12.42 9.46 11.90
C GLY A 31 -11.83 9.93 10.57
N GLU A 32 -10.63 10.54 10.57
CA GLU A 32 -9.94 10.94 9.33
C GLU A 32 -9.72 9.74 8.41
N LYS A 33 -10.11 9.88 7.14
CA LYS A 33 -9.81 8.92 6.08
C LYS A 33 -8.48 9.30 5.44
N ILE A 34 -7.56 8.34 5.32
CA ILE A 34 -6.18 8.57 4.88
C ILE A 34 -5.86 7.61 3.73
N LYS A 35 -5.35 8.15 2.61
CA LYS A 35 -4.84 7.38 1.47
C LYS A 35 -3.32 7.28 1.56
N VAL A 36 -2.80 6.07 1.61
CA VAL A 36 -1.37 5.79 1.75
C VAL A 36 -0.86 5.11 0.48
N ARG A 37 0.15 5.70 -0.15
CA ARG A 37 0.86 5.09 -1.28
C ARG A 37 1.88 4.09 -0.75
N ILE A 38 1.85 2.88 -1.31
CA ILE A 38 2.80 1.81 -1.05
C ILE A 38 3.52 1.53 -2.38
N VAL A 39 4.84 1.64 -2.39
CA VAL A 39 5.71 1.34 -3.51
C VAL A 39 6.28 -0.05 -3.31
N LYS A 40 5.84 -1.01 -4.13
CA LYS A 40 6.10 -2.45 -3.99
C LYS A 40 7.59 -2.81 -4.04
N SER A 41 8.44 -1.97 -4.63
CA SER A 41 9.88 -2.18 -4.72
C SER A 41 10.64 -1.72 -3.48
N THR A 42 10.08 -0.83 -2.66
CA THR A 42 10.79 -0.22 -1.52
C THR A 42 10.09 -0.43 -0.18
N ASP A 43 8.76 -0.51 -0.17
CA ASP A 43 7.98 -0.70 1.06
C ASP A 43 7.80 -2.18 1.45
N LEU A 44 7.93 -3.11 0.49
CA LEU A 44 7.79 -4.54 0.75
C LEU A 44 9.15 -5.17 1.07
N LEU A 45 9.20 -5.90 2.18
CA LEU A 45 10.37 -6.62 2.67
C LEU A 45 10.20 -8.11 2.47
N TYR A 46 11.27 -8.82 2.13
CA TYR A 46 11.25 -10.28 2.04
C TYR A 46 10.86 -10.92 3.37
N ASN A 47 9.99 -11.93 3.32
CA ASN A 47 9.67 -12.76 4.45
C ASN A 47 10.37 -14.12 4.32
N TYR A 48 11.46 -14.30 5.06
CA TYR A 48 12.26 -15.54 5.06
C TYR A 48 11.76 -16.60 6.05
N ASN A 49 10.71 -16.30 6.83
CA ASN A 49 10.19 -17.19 7.88
C ASN A 49 9.13 -18.18 7.37
N GLN A 50 8.93 -18.28 6.06
CA GLN A 50 7.98 -19.21 5.45
C GLN A 50 8.58 -20.62 5.37
N PRO A 51 7.77 -21.69 5.51
CA PRO A 51 8.22 -23.08 5.29
C PRO A 51 8.92 -23.22 3.93
N GLN A 52 9.90 -24.13 3.86
CA GLN A 52 10.84 -24.28 2.74
C GLN A 52 10.18 -24.13 1.35
N GLY A 53 10.52 -23.04 0.63
CA GLY A 53 10.25 -22.88 -0.80
C GLY A 53 9.40 -21.66 -1.20
N ASP A 54 8.59 -21.10 -0.29
CA ASP A 54 7.73 -19.97 -0.62
C ASP A 54 8.28 -18.65 -0.05
N VAL A 55 9.02 -17.91 -0.88
CA VAL A 55 9.45 -16.55 -0.54
C VAL A 55 8.26 -15.60 -0.65
N GLY A 56 7.73 -15.14 0.49
CA GLY A 56 6.69 -14.11 0.55
C GLY A 56 7.26 -12.71 0.78
N TYR A 57 6.38 -11.73 0.92
CA TYR A 57 6.75 -10.37 1.35
C TYR A 57 5.91 -9.92 2.53
N THR A 58 6.43 -8.95 3.28
CA THR A 58 5.72 -8.25 4.34
C THR A 58 5.77 -6.76 4.13
N LEU A 59 4.74 -6.06 4.58
CA LEU A 59 4.70 -4.61 4.74
C LEU A 59 4.60 -4.29 6.23
N ARG A 60 5.39 -3.31 6.68
CA ARG A 60 5.21 -2.64 7.96
C ARG A 60 5.14 -1.15 7.70
N LYS A 61 3.97 -0.55 7.92
CA LYS A 61 3.75 0.88 7.66
C LYS A 61 3.20 1.56 8.90
N GLU A 62 3.81 2.68 9.23
CA GLU A 62 3.31 3.62 10.23
C GLU A 62 2.64 4.78 9.51
N ILE A 63 1.42 5.12 9.93
CA ILE A 63 0.56 6.07 9.25
C ILE A 63 0.11 7.10 10.28
N LEU A 64 0.50 8.36 10.03
CA LEU A 64 0.08 9.50 10.82
C LEU A 64 -0.82 10.39 9.96
N GLY A 65 -2.03 10.67 10.45
CA GLY A 65 -2.96 11.59 9.81
C GLY A 65 -2.63 13.06 10.10
N ASN A 66 -3.36 13.97 9.48
CA ASN A 66 -3.18 15.41 9.69
C ASN A 66 -4.03 15.95 10.85
N LYS A 67 -5.13 15.27 11.20
CA LYS A 67 -6.12 15.79 12.16
C LYS A 67 -5.83 15.43 13.61
N CYS A 68 -5.05 14.38 13.88
CA CYS A 68 -4.73 13.98 15.26
C CYS A 68 -3.43 13.18 15.36
N PRO A 69 -2.77 13.15 16.52
CA PRO A 69 -1.50 12.45 16.72
C PRO A 69 -1.67 10.94 16.96
N ASN A 70 -2.74 10.32 16.46
CA ASN A 70 -2.97 8.89 16.61
C ASN A 70 -2.22 8.13 15.54
N LEU A 71 -1.17 7.40 15.93
CA LEU A 71 -0.38 6.58 15.03
C LEU A 71 -1.12 5.28 14.69
N ILE A 72 -1.28 5.01 13.40
CA ILE A 72 -1.91 3.80 12.87
C ILE A 72 -0.79 2.89 12.36
N TYR A 73 -0.85 1.61 12.72
CA TYR A 73 0.10 0.61 12.26
C TYR A 73 -0.60 -0.35 11.29
N ALA A 74 -0.03 -0.50 10.10
CA ALA A 74 -0.47 -1.47 9.11
C ALA A 74 0.60 -2.55 8.93
N TYR A 75 0.21 -3.80 9.15
CA TYR A 75 1.00 -4.97 8.82
C TYR A 75 0.29 -5.74 7.71
N ALA A 76 1.01 -6.14 6.66
CA ALA A 76 0.44 -6.99 5.63
C ALA A 76 1.41 -8.07 5.19
N GLU A 77 0.86 -9.20 4.79
CA GLU A 77 1.60 -10.33 4.23
C GLU A 77 1.20 -10.51 2.77
N PHE A 78 2.17 -10.88 1.94
CA PHE A 78 2.01 -11.05 0.52
C PHE A 78 2.66 -12.36 0.07
N ASP A 79 2.11 -12.95 -1.00
CA ASP A 79 2.71 -14.09 -1.67
C ASP A 79 3.96 -13.67 -2.50
N LYS A 80 4.60 -14.66 -3.14
CA LYS A 80 5.75 -14.44 -4.03
C LYS A 80 5.48 -13.52 -5.23
N ASN A 81 4.21 -13.36 -5.61
CA ASN A 81 3.76 -12.48 -6.69
C ASN A 81 3.34 -11.10 -6.17
N LYS A 82 3.60 -10.79 -4.89
CA LYS A 82 3.19 -9.54 -4.22
C LYS A 82 1.68 -9.33 -4.21
N LYS A 83 0.91 -10.42 -4.21
CA LYS A 83 -0.54 -10.40 -3.95
C LYS A 83 -0.77 -10.44 -2.44
N MET A 84 -1.59 -9.51 -1.93
CA MET A 84 -1.89 -9.42 -0.50
C MET A 84 -2.66 -10.68 -0.04
N LEU A 85 -2.17 -11.31 1.03
CA LEU A 85 -2.77 -12.48 1.69
C LEU A 85 -3.47 -12.08 2.98
N ARG A 86 -2.88 -11.13 3.72
CA ARG A 86 -3.37 -10.66 5.02
C ARG A 86 -3.09 -9.18 5.19
N LEU A 87 -3.98 -8.49 5.89
CA LEU A 87 -3.83 -7.10 6.33
C LEU A 87 -4.36 -6.97 7.76
N ASP A 88 -3.52 -6.48 8.66
CA ASP A 88 -3.87 -6.08 10.02
C ASP A 88 -3.64 -4.58 10.16
N VAL A 89 -4.65 -3.86 10.67
CA VAL A 89 -4.58 -2.43 10.95
C VAL A 89 -4.88 -2.19 12.42
N ASN A 90 -3.95 -1.56 13.13
CA ASN A 90 -4.10 -1.16 14.53
C ASN A 90 -4.15 0.37 14.65
N GLY A 91 -4.98 0.89 15.55
CA GLY A 91 -5.22 2.33 15.69
C GLY A 91 -6.15 2.93 14.63
N GLY A 92 -6.60 2.12 13.67
CA GLY A 92 -7.54 2.48 12.60
C GLY A 92 -8.27 1.24 12.08
N ILE A 93 -9.01 1.41 10.99
CA ILE A 93 -9.60 0.32 10.21
C ILE A 93 -9.25 0.51 8.74
N SER A 94 -9.04 -0.59 8.01
CA SER A 94 -8.97 -0.55 6.55
C SER A 94 -10.35 -0.22 5.98
N ILE A 95 -10.39 0.64 4.98
CA ILE A 95 -11.60 1.00 4.23
C ILE A 95 -11.36 0.77 2.73
N THR A 96 -12.43 0.71 1.94
CA THR A 96 -12.30 0.59 0.48
C THR A 96 -12.04 1.96 -0.18
N PRO A 97 -11.56 2.01 -1.44
CA PRO A 97 -11.48 3.27 -2.19
C PRO A 97 -12.82 4.01 -2.27
N GLU A 98 -13.93 3.29 -2.44
CA GLU A 98 -15.27 3.87 -2.51
C GLU A 98 -15.70 4.48 -1.17
N GLU A 99 -15.36 3.84 -0.05
CA GLU A 99 -15.60 4.40 1.29
C GLU A 99 -14.74 5.63 1.56
N TYR A 100 -13.52 5.69 1.00
CA TYR A 100 -12.65 6.86 1.08
C TYR A 100 -13.22 8.06 0.33
N GLU A 101 -13.79 7.84 -0.85
CA GLU A 101 -14.33 8.89 -1.72
C GLU A 101 -15.69 9.44 -1.29
N LYS A 102 -16.48 8.65 -0.53
CA LYS A 102 -17.72 9.15 0.09
C LYS A 102 -17.39 10.23 1.12
N GLU A 103 -18.14 11.34 1.12
CA GLU A 103 -18.03 12.38 2.16
C GLU A 103 -18.49 11.87 3.52
#